data_AF-A0A2H3C5V6-F1
#
_entry.id   AF-A0A2H3C5V6-F1
#
_cell.length_a   1.000
_cell.length_b   1.000
_cell.length_c   1.000
_cell.angle_alpha   90.00
_cell.angle_beta   90.00
_cell.angle_gamma   90.00
#
_symmetry.space_group_name_H-M   'P 1'
#
loop_
_entity.id
_entity.type
_entity.pdbx_description
1 polymer ?
#
loop_
_entity_poly.entity_id
_entity_poly.type
_entity_poly.pdbx_seq_one_letter_code
_entity_poly.pdbx_strand_id
1 'polypeptide(L)'
;MARFFITFLSVALMACFFQVGAAPLHSRQIGDIACNAARLKTVSSLAATKSAVGKIDTSNSTAAATAVTDAQTGLDSASAGIKTIAASLLTGKTAPADARDQVGSGLLAAQTALNGITTGDAATTQALTKLNDTISAGKDVVADCN
;
A
#
# COMPACT_ATOMS: atom_id res chain seq x y z
N MET A 1 -37.53 -49.52 42.73
CA MET A 1 -37.41 -49.33 41.27
C MET A 1 -36.94 -47.90 40.99
N ALA A 2 -35.75 -47.58 41.50
CA ALA A 2 -35.19 -46.23 41.62
C ALA A 2 -33.80 -46.16 40.95
N ARG A 3 -33.59 -46.93 39.88
CA ARG A 3 -32.25 -47.16 39.32
C ARG A 3 -32.11 -46.95 37.82
N PHE A 4 -33.19 -46.70 37.10
CA PHE A 4 -33.15 -46.61 35.63
C PHE A 4 -33.47 -45.24 35.04
N PHE A 5 -33.96 -44.28 35.84
CA PHE A 5 -34.32 -42.94 35.33
C PHE A 5 -33.23 -41.87 35.52
N ILE A 6 -32.16 -42.18 36.28
CA ILE A 6 -31.11 -41.20 36.62
C ILE A 6 -29.93 -41.23 35.63
N THR A 7 -29.81 -42.29 34.83
CA THR A 7 -28.70 -42.48 33.87
C THR A 7 -28.91 -41.81 32.51
N PHE A 8 -30.14 -41.40 32.16
CA PHE A 8 -30.39 -40.75 30.87
C PHE A 8 -30.24 -39.22 30.89
N LEU A 9 -30.32 -38.58 32.07
CA LEU A 9 -30.20 -37.12 32.18
C LEU A 9 -28.74 -36.64 32.30
N SER A 10 -27.82 -37.54 32.63
CA SER A 10 -26.40 -37.23 32.84
C SER A 10 -25.55 -37.23 31.57
N VAL A 11 -26.08 -37.70 30.43
CA VAL A 11 -25.37 -37.73 29.14
C VAL A 11 -25.63 -36.47 28.31
N ALA A 12 -26.67 -35.69 28.61
CA ALA A 12 -27.03 -34.49 27.84
C ALA A 12 -26.19 -33.23 28.18
N LEU A 13 -25.47 -33.22 29.30
CA LEU A 13 -24.69 -32.04 29.74
C LEU A 13 -23.21 -32.06 29.30
N MET A 14 -22.76 -33.13 28.64
CA MET A 14 -21.35 -33.33 28.23
C MET A 14 -21.17 -33.13 26.73
N ALA A 15 -21.89 -32.17 26.12
CA ALA A 15 -21.80 -31.85 24.69
C ALA A 15 -21.43 -30.38 24.42
N CYS A 16 -20.97 -29.63 25.43
CA CYS A 16 -20.84 -28.17 25.32
C CYS A 16 -19.40 -27.61 25.20
N PHE A 17 -18.34 -28.40 25.00
CA PHE A 17 -16.97 -27.85 25.20
C PHE A 17 -15.89 -28.11 24.14
N PHE A 18 -16.17 -28.67 22.96
CA PHE A 18 -15.12 -28.82 21.93
C PHE A 18 -15.53 -28.45 20.51
N GLN A 19 -16.41 -27.46 20.35
CA GLN A 19 -16.44 -26.68 19.12
C GLN A 19 -15.72 -25.35 19.37
N VAL A 20 -14.43 -25.43 19.73
CA VAL A 20 -13.50 -24.44 19.18
C VAL A 20 -13.48 -24.78 17.69
N GLY A 21 -14.45 -24.26 16.95
CA GLY A 21 -14.28 -24.10 15.53
C GLY A 21 -12.96 -23.35 15.44
N ALA A 22 -11.91 -24.04 14.99
CA ALA A 22 -10.75 -23.35 14.50
C ALA A 22 -11.34 -22.42 13.44
N ALA A 23 -11.54 -21.14 13.80
CA ALA A 23 -11.77 -20.10 12.83
C ALA A 23 -10.70 -20.40 11.78
N PRO A 24 -11.09 -20.63 10.52
CA PRO A 24 -10.14 -21.08 9.51
C PRO A 24 -8.93 -20.18 9.68
N LEU A 25 -7.76 -20.80 9.84
CA LEU A 25 -6.49 -20.10 9.74
C LEU A 25 -6.40 -19.62 8.29
N HIS A 26 -7.24 -18.64 7.92
CA HIS A 26 -6.86 -17.64 6.94
C HIS A 26 -5.51 -17.20 7.42
N SER A 27 -4.49 -17.50 6.62
CA SER A 27 -3.11 -17.11 6.85
C SER A 27 -3.12 -15.78 7.59
N ARG A 28 -2.78 -15.80 8.89
CA ARG A 28 -2.78 -14.58 9.71
C ARG A 28 -1.95 -13.60 8.91
N GLN A 29 -2.56 -12.49 8.50
CA GLN A 29 -1.97 -11.48 7.62
C GLN A 29 -0.80 -10.75 8.30
N ILE A 30 0.26 -11.47 8.64
CA ILE A 30 1.61 -11.11 8.22
C ILE A 30 1.70 -11.44 6.70
N GLY A 31 0.65 -11.22 5.92
CA GLY A 31 0.41 -9.97 5.20
C GLY A 31 1.21 -10.17 3.93
N ASP A 32 0.57 -10.70 2.89
CA ASP A 32 1.16 -11.26 1.66
C ASP A 32 2.61 -10.81 1.42
N ILE A 33 3.55 -11.76 1.39
CA ILE A 33 4.98 -11.46 1.14
C ILE A 33 5.11 -10.61 -0.13
N ALA A 34 4.24 -10.81 -1.13
CA ALA A 34 4.14 -9.97 -2.31
C ALA A 34 3.73 -8.53 -1.97
N CYS A 35 2.64 -8.32 -1.22
CA CYS A 35 2.24 -6.98 -0.76
C CYS A 35 3.35 -6.28 0.05
N ASN A 36 4.01 -6.98 0.97
CA ASN A 36 5.09 -6.39 1.76
C ASN A 36 6.32 -6.04 0.90
N ALA A 37 6.68 -6.90 -0.06
CA ALA A 37 7.73 -6.62 -1.03
C ALA A 37 7.37 -5.44 -1.94
N ALA A 38 6.14 -5.41 -2.47
CA ALA A 38 5.62 -4.33 -3.30
C ALA A 38 5.65 -2.99 -2.57
N ARG A 39 5.23 -2.97 -1.29
CA ARG A 39 5.28 -1.77 -0.45
C ARG A 39 6.72 -1.31 -0.20
N LEU A 40 7.62 -2.22 0.17
CA LEU A 40 9.03 -1.87 0.40
C LEU A 40 9.70 -1.32 -0.87
N LYS A 41 9.49 -2.00 -2.00
CA LYS A 41 9.93 -1.56 -3.33
C LYS A 41 9.38 -0.16 -3.63
N THR A 42 8.08 0.06 -3.44
CA THR A 42 7.44 1.36 -3.66
C THR A 42 8.04 2.46 -2.77
N VAL A 43 8.28 2.21 -1.48
CA VAL A 43 8.94 3.20 -0.59
C VAL A 43 10.34 3.55 -1.09
N SER A 44 11.13 2.54 -1.48
CA SER A 44 12.49 2.78 -2.00
C SER A 44 12.47 3.58 -3.31
N SER A 45 11.58 3.23 -4.25
CA SER A 45 11.42 3.94 -5.52
C SER A 45 10.84 5.35 -5.34
N LEU A 46 9.92 5.56 -4.39
CA LEU A 46 9.42 6.89 -4.01
C LEU A 46 10.55 7.78 -3.53
N ALA A 47 11.42 7.28 -2.66
CA ALA A 47 12.58 8.04 -2.17
C ALA A 47 13.54 8.41 -3.30
N ALA A 48 13.86 7.45 -4.18
CA ALA A 48 14.69 7.70 -5.35
C ALA A 48 14.07 8.73 -6.31
N THR A 49 12.76 8.64 -6.54
CA THR A 49 12.02 9.57 -7.40
C THR A 49 11.97 10.96 -6.82
N LYS A 50 11.66 11.12 -5.53
CA LYS A 50 11.70 12.43 -4.85
C LYS A 50 13.08 13.07 -4.96
N SER A 51 14.14 12.27 -4.75
CA SER A 51 15.52 12.75 -4.92
C SER A 51 15.80 13.18 -6.36
N ALA A 52 15.35 12.44 -7.36
CA ALA A 52 15.53 12.80 -8.77
C ALA A 52 14.73 14.07 -9.15
N VAL A 53 13.48 14.18 -8.70
CA VAL A 53 12.64 15.37 -8.91
C VAL A 53 13.27 16.61 -8.26
N GLY A 54 13.85 16.48 -7.06
CA GLY A 54 14.55 17.57 -6.40
C GLY A 54 15.85 18.03 -7.07
N LYS A 55 16.34 17.31 -8.10
CA LYS A 55 17.52 17.69 -8.89
C LYS A 55 17.16 18.42 -10.19
N ILE A 56 15.88 18.54 -10.53
CA ILE A 56 15.44 19.30 -11.70
C ILE A 56 15.78 20.77 -11.47
N ASP A 57 16.45 21.40 -12.43
CA ASP A 57 16.78 22.81 -12.35
C ASP A 57 15.53 23.66 -12.63
N THR A 58 15.09 24.39 -11.61
CA THR A 58 13.91 25.26 -11.69
C THR A 58 14.28 26.74 -11.75
N SER A 59 15.58 27.08 -11.79
CA SER A 59 16.06 28.47 -11.69
C SER A 59 15.59 29.36 -12.84
N ASN A 60 15.37 28.78 -14.02
CA ASN A 60 15.04 29.50 -15.25
C ASN A 60 13.57 29.35 -15.68
N SER A 61 12.72 28.66 -14.90
CA SER A 61 11.33 28.39 -15.28
C SER A 61 10.41 28.26 -14.07
N THR A 62 9.52 29.22 -13.89
CA THR A 62 8.43 29.14 -12.90
C THR A 62 7.52 27.96 -13.18
N ALA A 63 7.27 27.63 -14.45
CA ALA A 63 6.47 26.46 -14.82
C ALA A 63 7.14 25.15 -14.36
N ALA A 64 8.47 25.04 -14.50
CA ALA A 64 9.21 23.89 -13.98
C ALA A 64 9.18 23.84 -12.44
N ALA A 65 9.32 24.99 -11.77
CA ALA A 65 9.21 25.08 -10.31
C ALA A 65 7.85 24.60 -9.79
N THR A 66 6.76 25.03 -10.44
CA THR A 66 5.39 24.57 -10.13
C THR A 66 5.26 23.07 -10.40
N ALA A 67 5.69 22.58 -11.56
CA ALA A 67 5.64 21.15 -11.88
C ALA A 67 6.42 20.28 -10.89
N VAL A 68 7.60 20.72 -10.44
CA VAL A 68 8.39 20.03 -9.41
C VAL A 68 7.64 19.99 -8.08
N THR A 69 7.00 21.09 -7.69
CA THR A 69 6.21 21.18 -6.44
C THR A 69 4.98 20.27 -6.49
N ASP A 70 4.25 20.29 -7.60
CA ASP A 70 3.07 19.44 -7.82
C ASP A 70 3.47 17.96 -7.84
N ALA A 71 4.61 17.64 -8.48
CA ALA A 71 5.15 16.29 -8.48
C ALA A 71 5.52 15.82 -7.08
N GLN A 72 6.19 16.65 -6.27
CA GLN A 72 6.51 16.34 -4.88
C GLN A 72 5.23 16.11 -4.05
N THR A 73 4.20 16.94 -4.25
CA THR A 73 2.90 16.79 -3.58
C THR A 73 2.22 15.47 -3.94
N GLY A 74 2.23 15.07 -5.22
CA GLY A 74 1.72 13.77 -5.65
C GLY A 74 2.49 12.60 -5.03
N LEU A 75 3.83 12.69 -4.99
CA LEU A 75 4.68 11.67 -4.36
C LEU A 75 4.48 11.58 -2.85
N ASP A 76 4.21 12.70 -2.18
CA ASP A 76 3.87 12.76 -0.75
C ASP A 76 2.50 12.11 -0.48
N SER A 77 1.51 12.39 -1.32
CA SER A 77 0.20 11.73 -1.25
C SER A 77 0.33 10.21 -1.41
N ALA A 78 1.10 9.75 -2.41
CA ALA A 78 1.36 8.32 -2.60
C ALA A 78 2.10 7.71 -1.40
N SER A 79 3.05 8.44 -0.82
CA SER A 79 3.76 8.01 0.41
C SER A 79 2.80 7.88 1.60
N ALA A 80 1.82 8.77 1.74
CA ALA A 80 0.81 8.70 2.78
C ALA A 80 -0.10 7.48 2.60
N GLY A 81 -0.54 7.18 1.37
CA GLY A 81 -1.27 5.95 1.06
C GLY A 81 -0.52 4.68 1.49
N ILE A 82 0.78 4.58 1.13
CA ILE A 82 1.62 3.44 1.55
C ILE A 82 1.76 3.32 3.07
N LYS A 83 1.81 4.45 3.80
CA LYS A 83 1.84 4.46 5.27
C LYS A 83 0.52 3.96 5.86
N THR A 84 -0.62 4.38 5.33
CA THR A 84 -1.94 3.90 5.76
C THR A 84 -2.08 2.39 5.52
N ILE A 85 -1.64 1.90 4.36
CA ILE A 85 -1.60 0.46 4.07
C ILE A 85 -0.71 -0.26 5.11
N ALA A 86 0.46 0.29 5.44
CA ALA A 86 1.35 -0.25 6.48
C ALA A 86 0.64 -0.44 7.80
N ALA A 87 -0.04 0.62 8.25
CA ALA A 87 -0.67 0.67 9.56
C ALA A 87 -1.79 -0.36 9.65
N SER A 88 -2.63 -0.46 8.60
CA SER A 88 -3.70 -1.45 8.54
C SER A 88 -3.17 -2.88 8.62
N LEU A 89 -2.16 -3.21 7.81
CA LEU A 89 -1.54 -4.54 7.79
C LEU A 89 -0.87 -4.89 9.12
N LEU A 90 -0.19 -3.92 9.76
CA LEU A 90 0.41 -4.12 11.09
C LEU A 90 -0.64 -4.49 12.15
N THR A 91 -1.87 -3.97 12.00
CA THR A 91 -3.01 -4.32 12.86
C THR A 91 -3.77 -5.56 12.40
N GLY A 92 -3.29 -6.28 11.38
CA GLY A 92 -3.94 -7.47 10.82
C GLY A 92 -5.21 -7.17 10.02
N LYS A 93 -5.40 -5.93 9.56
CA LYS A 93 -6.50 -5.53 8.69
C LYS A 93 -6.05 -5.59 7.23
N THR A 94 -7.00 -5.86 6.34
CA THR A 94 -6.82 -5.68 4.89
C THR A 94 -6.37 -4.26 4.56
N ALA A 95 -5.53 -4.14 3.52
CA ALA A 95 -5.12 -2.86 2.97
C ALA A 95 -6.34 -2.07 2.46
N PRO A 96 -6.60 -0.86 3.00
CA PRO A 96 -7.77 -0.08 2.61
C PRO A 96 -7.74 0.28 1.12
N ALA A 97 -8.89 0.20 0.44
CA ALA A 97 -8.99 0.50 -0.99
C ALA A 97 -8.69 1.97 -1.31
N ASP A 98 -9.19 2.88 -0.49
CA ASP A 98 -8.89 4.32 -0.53
C ASP A 98 -7.38 4.61 -0.43
N ALA A 99 -6.68 3.89 0.44
CA ALA A 99 -5.23 4.04 0.57
C ALA A 99 -4.47 3.54 -0.67
N ARG A 100 -4.95 2.47 -1.33
CA ARG A 100 -4.39 2.00 -2.60
C ARG A 100 -4.66 2.97 -3.74
N ASP A 101 -5.87 3.50 -3.82
CA ASP A 101 -6.25 4.52 -4.78
C ASP A 101 -5.45 5.81 -4.58
N GLN A 102 -5.15 6.17 -3.33
CA GLN A 102 -4.27 7.28 -3.00
C GLN A 102 -2.84 7.08 -3.52
N VAL A 103 -2.30 5.86 -3.47
CA VAL A 103 -1.00 5.53 -4.09
C VAL A 103 -1.07 5.74 -5.60
N GLY A 104 -2.07 5.16 -6.27
CA GLY A 104 -2.22 5.27 -7.72
C GLY A 104 -2.40 6.71 -8.20
N SER A 105 -3.32 7.45 -7.57
CA SER A 105 -3.63 8.84 -7.91
C SER A 105 -2.46 9.79 -7.64
N GLY A 106 -1.75 9.64 -6.52
CA GLY A 106 -0.58 10.46 -6.21
C GLY A 106 0.56 10.27 -7.22
N LEU A 107 0.82 9.03 -7.64
CA LEU A 107 1.84 8.74 -8.66
C LEU A 107 1.44 9.26 -10.05
N LEU A 108 0.16 9.16 -10.41
CA LEU A 108 -0.36 9.71 -11.67
C LEU A 108 -0.32 11.24 -11.68
N ALA A 109 -0.65 11.89 -10.56
CA ALA A 109 -0.54 13.34 -10.42
C ALA A 109 0.91 13.79 -10.61
N ALA A 110 1.86 13.08 -9.99
CA ALA A 110 3.28 13.38 -10.18
C ALA A 110 3.73 13.20 -11.64
N GLN A 111 3.22 12.17 -12.33
CA GLN A 111 3.56 11.94 -13.74
C GLN A 111 3.02 13.04 -14.63
N THR A 112 1.78 13.45 -14.40
CA THR A 112 1.14 14.54 -15.14
C THR A 112 1.92 15.83 -14.98
N ALA A 113 2.33 16.15 -13.75
CA ALA A 113 3.12 17.34 -13.45
C ALA A 113 4.48 17.32 -14.17
N LEU A 114 5.25 16.23 -14.06
CA LEU A 114 6.59 16.14 -14.70
C LEU A 114 6.52 16.12 -16.22
N ASN A 115 5.49 15.50 -16.82
CA ASN A 115 5.28 15.53 -18.27
C ASN A 115 4.96 16.95 -18.80
N GLY A 116 4.54 17.87 -17.92
CA GLY A 116 4.34 19.28 -18.25
C GLY A 116 5.65 20.07 -18.41
N ILE A 117 6.80 19.51 -18.02
CA ILE A 117 8.10 20.16 -18.14
C ILE A 117 8.63 19.95 -19.57
N THR A 118 8.65 21.01 -20.37
CA THR A 118 9.04 20.96 -21.79
C THR A 118 10.54 21.09 -22.02
N THR A 119 11.33 21.42 -21.00
CA THR A 119 12.76 21.75 -21.14
C THR A 119 13.68 20.53 -21.33
N GLY A 120 13.17 19.31 -21.20
CA GLY A 120 13.81 18.08 -21.68
C GLY A 120 15.21 17.79 -21.15
N ASP A 121 15.60 18.39 -20.03
CA ASP A 121 16.94 18.20 -19.47
C ASP A 121 17.14 16.77 -18.92
N ALA A 122 18.40 16.41 -18.71
CA ALA A 122 18.77 15.07 -18.24
C ALA A 122 18.16 14.76 -16.86
N ALA A 123 17.96 15.77 -16.01
CA ALA A 123 17.36 15.60 -14.68
C ALA A 123 15.87 15.26 -14.78
N THR A 124 15.12 15.93 -15.65
CA THR A 124 13.71 15.68 -15.94
C THR A 124 13.53 14.27 -16.52
N THR A 125 14.40 13.88 -17.45
CA THR A 125 14.41 12.52 -18.03
C THR A 125 14.69 11.45 -16.96
N GLN A 126 15.67 11.70 -16.08
CA GLN A 126 15.98 10.80 -14.98
C GLN A 126 14.82 10.71 -13.97
N ALA A 127 14.19 11.84 -13.64
CA ALA A 127 13.03 11.89 -12.76
C ALA A 127 11.84 11.10 -13.33
N LEU A 128 11.53 11.27 -14.62
CA LEU A 128 10.48 10.50 -15.31
C LEU A 128 10.79 8.99 -15.33
N THR A 129 12.05 8.62 -15.55
CA THR A 129 12.47 7.21 -15.50
C THR A 129 12.22 6.61 -14.12
N LYS A 130 12.66 7.29 -13.05
CA LYS A 130 12.45 6.84 -11.66
C LYS A 130 10.98 6.83 -11.28
N LEU A 131 10.22 7.79 -11.76
CA LEU A 131 8.78 7.83 -11.55
C LEU A 131 8.09 6.65 -12.23
N ASN A 132 8.48 6.28 -13.45
CA ASN A 132 7.93 5.09 -14.11
C ASN A 132 8.26 3.79 -13.37
N ASP A 133 9.49 3.66 -12.85
CA ASP A 133 9.85 2.54 -11.95
C ASP A 133 8.95 2.51 -10.70
N THR A 134 8.66 3.68 -10.15
CA THR A 134 7.80 3.85 -8.97
C THR A 134 6.35 3.54 -9.29
N ILE A 135 5.84 3.94 -10.44
CA ILE A 135 4.49 3.62 -10.93
C ILE A 135 4.35 2.11 -11.09
N SER A 136 5.35 1.44 -11.66
CA SER A 136 5.33 -0.02 -11.76
C SER A 136 5.25 -0.66 -10.37
N ALA A 137 6.07 -0.21 -9.41
CA ALA A 137 6.01 -0.72 -8.04
C ALA A 137 4.67 -0.41 -7.35
N GLY A 138 4.09 0.78 -7.59
CA GLY A 138 2.79 1.17 -7.05
C GLY A 138 1.64 0.34 -7.61
N LYS A 139 1.72 -0.11 -8.86
CA LYS A 139 0.76 -1.06 -9.44
C LYS A 139 0.81 -2.40 -8.72
N ASP A 140 2.00 -2.88 -8.36
CA ASP A 140 2.18 -4.10 -7.56
C ASP A 140 1.44 -3.96 -6.20
N VAL A 141 1.48 -2.77 -5.57
CA VAL A 141 0.71 -2.51 -4.33
C VAL A 141 -0.80 -2.57 -4.55
N VAL A 142 -1.31 -2.02 -5.66
CA VAL A 142 -2.75 -2.07 -5.96
C VAL A 142 -3.22 -3.50 -6.22
N ALA A 143 -2.39 -4.29 -6.91
CA ALA A 143 -2.69 -5.66 -7.30
C ALA A 143 -2.53 -6.67 -6.15
N ASP A 144 -1.48 -6.54 -5.35
CA ASP A 144 -1.07 -7.57 -4.39
C ASP A 144 -1.52 -7.28 -2.95
N CYS A 145 -1.92 -6.04 -2.63
CA CYS A 145 -2.40 -5.69 -1.30
C CYS A 145 -3.94 -5.72 -1.21
N ASN A 146 -4.54 -6.91 -1.23
CA ASN A 146 -6.00 -7.12 -1.19
C ASN A 146 -6.46 -7.90 0.04
#